data_AF-A0A9X4MY28-F1
#
_entry.id   AF-A0A9X4MY28-F1
#
_cell.length_a   1.000
_cell.length_b   1.000
_cell.length_c   1.000
_cell.angle_alpha   90.00
_cell.angle_beta   90.00
_cell.angle_gamma   90.00
#
_symmetry.space_group_name_H-M   'P 1'
#
loop_
_entity.id
_entity.type
_entity.pdbx_description
1 polymer ?
#
loop_
_entity_poly.entity_id
_entity_poly.type
_entity_poly.pdbx_seq_one_letter_code
_entity_poly.pdbx_strand_id
1 'polypeptide(L)' 'MWEKIEELANIRGMTIYALAKKAGINYTMLAELKSGKKKDMMFSNVVKIADALDVSAEGFRKGFYERNYQR' A
#
# COMPACT_ATOMS: atom_id res chain seq x y z
N MET A 1 -3.17 3.17 6.77
CA MET A 1 -2.87 2.48 5.49
C MET A 1 -1.87 1.35 5.69
N TRP A 2 -0.76 1.61 6.40
CA TRP A 2 0.26 0.59 6.73
C TRP A 2 -0.29 -0.68 7.40
N GLU A 3 -1.08 -0.54 8.47
CA GLU A 3 -1.56 -1.69 9.25
C GLU A 3 -2.34 -2.70 8.41
N LYS A 4 -3.19 -2.22 7.48
CA LYS A 4 -3.88 -3.08 6.52
C LYS A 4 -2.94 -3.83 5.59
N ILE A 5 -1.87 -3.18 5.13
CA ILE A 5 -0.88 -3.81 4.25
C ILE A 5 -0.14 -4.91 5.01
N GLU A 6 0.26 -4.62 6.24
CA GLU A 6 0.97 -5.57 7.11
C GLU A 6 0.08 -6.76 7.48
N GLU A 7 -1.18 -6.53 7.84
CA GLU A 7 -2.16 -7.57 8.12
C GLU A 7 -2.39 -8.46 6.89
N LEU A 8 -2.66 -7.88 5.72
CA LEU A 8 -2.88 -8.64 4.48
C LEU A 8 -1.63 -9.42 4.04
N ALA A 9 -0.44 -8.84 4.22
CA ALA A 9 0.81 -9.53 3.95
C ALA A 9 0.99 -10.73 4.90
N ASN A 10 0.73 -10.55 6.19
CA ASN A 10 0.80 -11.62 7.20
C ASN A 10 -0.22 -12.73 6.94
N ILE A 11 -1.47 -12.39 6.62
CA ILE A 11 -2.52 -13.37 6.25
C ILE A 11 -2.06 -14.23 5.06
N ARG A 12 -1.29 -13.66 4.15
CA ARG A 12 -0.75 -14.35 2.97
C ARG A 12 0.60 -15.02 3.20
N GLY A 13 1.14 -14.97 4.42
CA GLY A 13 2.47 -15.49 4.73
C GLY A 13 3.60 -14.78 3.99
N MET A 14 3.37 -13.53 3.54
CA MET A 14 4.34 -12.74 2.80
C MET A 14 5.00 -11.71 3.71
N THR A 15 6.33 -11.58 3.61
CA THR A 15 7.01 -10.46 4.25
C THR A 15 6.78 -9.17 3.46
N ILE A 16 6.84 -8.03 4.12
CA ILE A 16 6.78 -6.70 3.46
C ILE A 16 7.82 -6.58 2.36
N TYR A 17 9.01 -7.14 2.56
CA TYR A 17 10.07 -7.15 1.56
C TYR A 17 9.68 -7.97 0.32
N ALA A 18 9.12 -9.17 0.52
CA ALA A 18 8.61 -9.98 -0.58
C ALA A 18 7.46 -9.28 -1.31
N LEU A 19 6.57 -8.62 -0.57
CA LEU A 19 5.50 -7.80 -1.13
C LEU A 19 6.04 -6.66 -1.98
N ALA A 20 7.04 -5.92 -1.49
CA ALA A 20 7.69 -4.83 -2.22
C ALA A 20 8.25 -5.31 -3.57
N LYS A 21 8.95 -6.44 -3.52
CA LYS A 21 9.57 -7.06 -4.70
C LYS A 21 8.51 -7.55 -5.69
N LYS A 22 7.44 -8.18 -5.19
CA LYS A 22 6.32 -8.69 -6.00
C LYS A 22 5.53 -7.55 -6.66
N ALA A 23 5.25 -6.49 -5.91
CA ALA A 23 4.58 -5.29 -6.41
C ALA A 23 5.47 -4.42 -7.30
N GLY A 24 6.78 -4.68 -7.37
CA GLY A 24 7.72 -3.83 -8.12
C GLY A 24 7.76 -2.39 -7.59
N ILE A 25 7.70 -2.24 -6.27
CA ILE A 25 7.81 -0.94 -5.58
C ILE A 25 9.05 -0.89 -4.70
N ASN A 26 9.53 0.32 -4.44
CA ASN A 26 10.71 0.52 -3.62
C ASN A 26 10.40 0.19 -2.14
N TYR A 27 11.19 -0.71 -1.53
CA TYR A 27 11.07 -1.05 -0.12
C TYR A 27 11.19 0.18 0.81
N THR A 28 12.06 1.15 0.45
CA THR A 28 12.19 2.41 1.20
C THR A 28 10.87 3.16 1.28
N MET A 29 10.06 3.12 0.22
CA MET A 29 8.74 3.74 0.21
C MET A 29 7.78 3.07 1.21
N LEU A 30 7.82 1.74 1.33
CA LEU A 30 7.05 1.01 2.34
C LEU A 30 7.55 1.35 3.76
N ALA A 31 8.86 1.46 3.96
CA ALA A 31 9.44 1.87 5.23
C ALA A 31 9.03 3.30 5.63
N GLU A 32 8.97 4.24 4.67
CA GLU A 32 8.43 5.59 4.90
C GLU A 32 6.95 5.56 5.30
N LEU A 33 6.17 4.64 4.71
CA LEU A 33 4.77 4.43 5.06
C LEU A 33 4.62 3.86 6.48
N LYS A 34 5.47 2.89 6.85
CA LYS A 34 5.56 2.32 8.20
C LYS A 34 5.93 3.38 9.24
N SER A 35 6.90 4.22 8.93
CA SER A 35 7.36 5.29 9.82
C SER A 35 6.37 6.46 9.94
N GLY A 36 5.26 6.45 9.20
CA GLY A 36 4.29 7.55 9.18
C GLY A 36 4.79 8.82 8.47
N LYS A 37 6.00 8.80 7.89
CA LYS A 37 6.55 9.91 7.08
C LYS A 37 5.72 10.16 5.83
N LYS A 38 5.14 9.10 5.26
CA LYS A 38 4.15 9.18 4.18
C LYS A 38 2.83 8.58 4.63
N LYS A 39 1.79 9.40 4.68
CA LYS A 39 0.42 8.95 4.89
C LYS A 39 -0.21 8.35 3.63
N ASP A 40 0.28 8.77 2.47
CA ASP A 40 -0.25 8.39 1.18
C ASP A 40 0.84 8.03 0.18
N MET A 41 0.42 7.24 -0.79
CA MET A 41 1.23 6.80 -1.91
C MET A 41 0.50 7.10 -3.21
N MET A 42 1.27 7.23 -4.29
CA MET A 42 0.71 7.41 -5.63
C MET A 42 -0.24 6.25 -5.95
N PHE A 43 -1.38 6.53 -6.57
CA PHE A 43 -2.39 5.52 -6.89
C PHE A 43 -1.81 4.32 -7.65
N SER A 44 -0.85 4.56 -8.56
CA SER A 44 -0.12 3.49 -9.26
C SER A 44 0.54 2.48 -8.32
N ASN A 45 1.06 2.94 -7.18
CA ASN A 45 1.73 2.10 -6.21
C ASN A 45 0.71 1.37 -5.31
N VAL A 46 -0.44 2.01 -5.03
CA VAL A 46 -1.58 1.33 -4.38
C VAL A 46 -2.05 0.17 -5.24
N VAL A 47 -2.24 0.39 -6.54
CA VAL A 47 -2.69 -0.64 -7.49
C VAL A 47 -1.68 -1.78 -7.53
N LYS A 48 -0.38 -1.49 -7.59
CA LYS A 48 0.68 -2.51 -7.56
C LYS A 48 0.69 -3.35 -6.28
N ILE A 49 0.50 -2.72 -5.12
CA ILE A 49 0.42 -3.44 -3.84
C ILE A 49 -0.85 -4.30 -3.81
N ALA A 50 -1.97 -3.74 -4.25
CA ALA A 50 -3.25 -4.44 -4.30
C ALA A 50 -3.19 -5.66 -5.23
N ASP A 51 -2.56 -5.51 -6.39
CA ASP A 51 -2.28 -6.60 -7.35
C ASP A 51 -1.37 -7.68 -6.76
N ALA A 52 -0.25 -7.30 -6.13
CA ALA A 52 0.64 -8.25 -5.47
C ALA A 52 -0.03 -8.99 -4.31
N LEU A 53 -0.93 -8.30 -3.60
CA LEU A 53 -1.81 -8.82 -2.56
C LEU A 53 -3.13 -9.33 -3.12
N ASP A 54 -3.31 -9.58 -4.43
CA ASP A 54 -4.55 -10.10 -5.06
C ASP A 54 -5.84 -9.64 -4.34
N VAL A 55 -5.93 -8.34 -4.09
CA VAL A 55 -7.05 -7.67 -3.42
C VAL A 55 -7.45 -6.44 -4.23
N SER A 56 -8.70 -6.02 -4.13
CA SER A 56 -9.15 -4.80 -4.80
C SER A 56 -8.51 -3.55 -4.17
N ALA A 57 -7.96 -2.67 -5.00
CA ALA A 57 -7.39 -1.37 -4.60
C ALA A 57 -8.42 -0.46 -3.91
N GLU A 58 -9.71 -0.75 -4.04
CA GLU A 58 -10.79 -0.02 -3.36
C GLU A 58 -10.70 -0.07 -1.84
N GLY A 59 -10.21 -1.17 -1.26
CA GLY A 59 -9.99 -1.29 0.19
C GLY A 59 -8.94 -0.32 0.75
N PHE A 60 -8.07 0.19 -0.12
CA PHE A 60 -7.04 1.19 0.14
C PHE A 60 -7.47 2.62 -0.23
N ARG A 61 -8.54 2.76 -1.02
CA ARG A 61 -9.02 4.01 -1.63
C ARG A 61 -9.68 4.97 -0.64
N LYS A 62 -10.08 4.50 0.55
CA LYS A 62 -10.81 5.29 1.55
C LYS A 62 -10.04 6.51 2.08
N GLY A 63 -8.71 6.58 1.94
CA GLY A 63 -7.92 7.77 2.30
C GLY A 63 -7.59 8.73 1.14
N PHE A 64 -7.77 8.30 -0.11
CA PHE A 64 -7.32 9.06 -1.29
C PHE A 64 -8.36 10.08 -1.78
N TYR A 65 -9.65 9.81 -1.55
CA TYR A 65 -10.76 10.61 -2.07
C TYR A 65 -11.12 11.84 -1.24
N GLU A 66 -10.73 11.91 0.03
CA GLU A 66 -11.04 13.06 0.89
C GLU A 66 -10.25 14.34 0.52
N ARG A 67 -9.20 14.25 -0.32
CA ARG A 67 -8.36 15.41 -0.68
C ARG A 67 -8.44 15.88 -2.13
N ASN A 68 -8.98 15.09 -3.05
CA ASN A 68 -8.91 15.41 -4.49
C ASN A 68 -10.23 15.89 -5.11
N TYR A 69 -11.29 16.10 -4.31
CA TYR A 69 -12.58 16.62 -4.78
C TYR A 69 -12.94 18.00 -4.20
N GLN A 70 -11.93 18.79 -3.82
CA GLN A 70 -12.06 20.20 -3.42
C GLN A 70 -11.32 21.14 -4.40
N ARG A 71 -11.25 20.77 -5.69
CA ARG A 71 -10.83 21.68 -6.76
C ARG A 71 -11.93 21.84 -7.79
#